data_AF-A0A847EEB2-F1
#
_entry.id   AF-A0A847EEB2-F1
#
_cell.length_a   1.000
_cell.length_b   1.000
_cell.length_c   1.000
_cell.angle_alpha   90.00
_cell.angle_beta   90.00
_cell.angle_gamma   90.00
#
_symmetry.space_group_name_H-M   'P 1'
#
loop_
_entity.id
_entity.type
_entity.pdbx_description
1 polymer ?
#
loop_
_entity_poly.entity_id
_entity_poly.type
_entity_poly.pdbx_seq_one_letter_code
_entity_poly.pdbx_strand_id
1 'polypeptide(L)'
;MTIEQIIQKREKVLQSLEKLRLLPVDWKSGQGKSRDEMITALEESLEELDALEAGLQSQPEEPTEQIDTTPKTNFHIVEKKEAVQPQSETRQQFEQEGRYITVGDVHIPICQMPEDNPEWQAVPGKVFISGGKKFSEVKFVKDAHGLTHVAKPGELMSFSEKYRGERLESIDTVLEGRGELKAFNEVLNRLGELIREYEELNLNNEDYDQKAQELSSKIEQFVDAEQLKELLKLNGSGIEDVDDFAERASDIIRTQQFLRSIDESENEFIPPRDPHFKLTPYFEKKFTWFATLVNRQLGLGNNAYLEELVKNQQAPQWERLTAKGMTVIVGPRGTGKNKLADFYCGETNRPLFRYACSPDKEERDLTYDVELSDGEVVRIPTRILTAVTTPNAVLELDELNLLRPNIAKFFNSLFDGDRTVFLNDQVIKAAPGVVFVGLMNPAEYDGVEDLPETIDDRSNIMTMGYPPFRKIDATTNREKFTYDEALILKDNISSLKDLSDEQFIKAWDYVVNGIGAQISLDTNVIKIIKDLKNIVAIVDRTRQVVEAYKSRTGETRMERDISLRGSIDAARFYSENHLWEADLSSMPNWKAGWNAAQYAIAMTYLPHTDTYRRGKADKDAMMLILAEGI
;
A
#
# COMPACT_ATOMS: atom_id res chain seq x y z
N MET A 1 -11.97 19.68 -39.99
CA MET A 1 -11.21 20.26 -38.86
C MET A 1 -10.46 19.12 -38.21
N THR A 2 -9.21 19.29 -37.81
CA THR A 2 -8.52 18.29 -36.98
C THR A 2 -9.07 18.34 -35.54
N ILE A 3 -8.88 17.27 -34.75
CA ILE A 3 -9.34 17.23 -33.35
C ILE A 3 -8.75 18.40 -32.53
N GLU A 4 -7.46 18.70 -32.72
CA GLU A 4 -6.82 19.88 -32.09
C GLU A 4 -7.47 21.22 -32.47
N GLN A 5 -7.91 21.38 -33.73
CA GLN A 5 -8.62 22.59 -34.15
C GLN A 5 -10.02 22.70 -33.52
N ILE A 6 -10.69 21.57 -33.27
CA ILE A 6 -11.99 21.51 -32.59
C ILE A 6 -11.83 21.96 -31.14
N ILE A 7 -10.83 21.41 -30.45
CA ILE A 7 -10.51 21.77 -29.06
C ILE A 7 -10.20 23.27 -28.94
N GLN A 8 -9.34 23.82 -29.81
CA GLN A 8 -9.01 25.25 -29.80
C GLN A 8 -10.21 26.17 -30.10
N LYS A 9 -11.12 25.77 -31.00
CA LYS A 9 -12.34 26.55 -31.26
C LYS A 9 -13.32 26.47 -30.08
N ARG A 10 -13.50 25.28 -29.50
CA ARG A 10 -14.36 25.05 -28.33
C ARG A 10 -13.94 25.94 -27.17
N GLU A 11 -12.64 26.02 -26.88
CA GLU A 11 -12.11 26.86 -25.82
C GLU A 11 -12.42 28.36 -26.05
N LYS A 12 -12.27 28.85 -27.29
CA LYS A 12 -12.61 30.25 -27.63
C LYS A 12 -14.11 30.55 -27.51
N VAL A 13 -14.98 29.60 -27.87
CA VAL A 13 -16.43 29.74 -27.74
C VAL A 13 -16.83 29.77 -26.25
N LEU A 14 -16.27 28.89 -25.43
CA LEU A 14 -16.50 28.86 -23.98
C LEU A 14 -16.03 30.15 -23.29
N GLN A 15 -14.83 30.65 -23.61
CA GLN A 15 -14.33 31.93 -23.09
C GLN A 15 -15.22 33.12 -23.52
N SER A 16 -15.80 33.06 -24.72
CA SER A 16 -16.72 34.10 -25.20
C SER A 16 -18.08 34.04 -24.50
N LEU A 17 -18.60 32.84 -24.23
CA LEU A 17 -19.81 32.61 -23.44
C LEU A 17 -19.66 33.11 -22.00
N GLU A 18 -18.53 32.82 -21.37
CA GLU A 18 -18.25 33.27 -20.00
C GLU A 18 -18.23 34.81 -19.92
N LYS A 19 -17.57 35.47 -20.87
CA LYS A 19 -17.57 36.94 -20.98
C LYS A 19 -18.97 37.50 -21.22
N LEU A 20 -19.76 36.89 -22.11
CA LEU A 20 -21.13 37.32 -22.42
C LEU A 20 -22.08 37.13 -21.23
N ARG A 21 -21.88 36.10 -20.40
CA ARG A 21 -22.68 35.85 -19.19
C ARG A 21 -22.44 36.86 -18.08
N LEU A 22 -21.32 37.58 -18.12
CA LEU A 22 -20.98 38.65 -17.17
C LEU A 22 -21.48 40.04 -17.60
N LEU A 23 -22.00 40.20 -18.82
CA LEU A 23 -22.49 41.49 -19.32
C LEU A 23 -23.91 41.79 -18.79
N PRO A 24 -24.34 43.06 -18.66
CA PRO A 24 -25.70 43.41 -18.25
C PRO A 24 -26.79 42.82 -19.16
N VAL A 25 -27.98 42.58 -18.63
CA VAL A 25 -29.10 41.94 -19.38
C VAL A 25 -29.61 42.83 -20.53
N ASP A 26 -29.47 44.14 -20.41
CA ASP A 26 -29.80 45.14 -21.43
C ASP A 26 -28.68 45.36 -22.47
N TRP A 27 -27.57 44.63 -22.35
CA TRP A 27 -26.45 44.72 -23.28
C TRP A 27 -26.84 44.25 -24.69
N LYS A 28 -26.39 44.99 -25.70
CA LYS A 28 -26.52 44.65 -27.11
C LYS A 28 -25.16 44.71 -27.80
N SER A 29 -24.95 43.77 -28.71
CA SER A 29 -23.76 43.77 -29.57
C SER A 29 -23.74 44.96 -30.53
N GLY A 30 -22.57 45.24 -31.12
CA GLY A 30 -22.42 46.27 -32.15
C GLY A 30 -23.30 46.06 -33.41
N GLN A 31 -23.89 44.87 -33.57
CA GLN A 31 -24.86 44.56 -34.64
C GLN A 31 -26.32 44.50 -34.15
N GLY A 32 -26.59 44.93 -32.92
CA GLY A 32 -27.95 45.05 -32.38
C GLY A 32 -28.57 43.78 -31.80
N LYS A 33 -27.87 42.63 -31.85
CA LYS A 33 -28.30 41.39 -31.20
C LYS A 33 -28.27 41.52 -29.68
N SER A 34 -29.26 40.97 -29.00
CA SER A 34 -29.33 40.94 -27.54
C SER A 34 -28.27 40.00 -26.95
N ARG A 35 -27.95 40.20 -25.66
CA ARG A 35 -27.07 39.30 -24.91
C ARG A 35 -27.53 37.84 -24.99
N ASP A 36 -28.83 37.59 -24.81
CA ASP A 36 -29.39 36.24 -24.80
C ASP A 36 -29.34 35.59 -26.20
N GLU A 37 -29.62 36.37 -27.26
CA GLU A 37 -29.47 35.90 -28.64
C GLU A 37 -28.02 35.50 -28.97
N MET A 38 -27.03 36.19 -28.38
CA MET A 38 -25.62 35.84 -28.55
C MET A 38 -25.22 34.61 -27.74
N ILE A 39 -25.79 34.43 -26.55
CA ILE A 39 -25.54 33.24 -25.73
C ILE A 39 -26.10 32.00 -26.45
N THR A 40 -27.35 32.06 -26.93
CA THR A 40 -27.96 30.94 -27.67
C THR A 40 -27.16 30.57 -28.91
N ALA A 41 -26.70 31.56 -29.70
CA ALA A 41 -25.91 31.28 -30.90
C ALA A 41 -24.53 30.65 -30.59
N LEU A 42 -23.92 30.96 -29.45
CA LEU A 42 -22.65 30.34 -29.04
C LEU A 42 -22.85 28.94 -28.44
N GLU A 43 -23.98 28.69 -27.79
CA GLU A 43 -24.36 27.35 -27.29
C GLU A 43 -24.67 26.42 -28.47
N GLU A 44 -25.41 26.86 -29.48
CA GLU A 44 -25.62 26.13 -30.74
C GLU A 44 -24.28 25.81 -31.44
N SER A 45 -23.34 26.77 -31.46
CA SER A 45 -22.00 26.53 -32.02
C SER A 45 -21.17 25.53 -31.23
N LEU A 46 -21.44 25.29 -29.93
CA LEU A 46 -20.78 24.24 -29.15
C LEU A 46 -21.33 22.87 -29.51
N GLU A 47 -22.66 22.75 -29.65
CA GLU A 47 -23.31 21.50 -30.07
C GLU A 47 -22.85 21.06 -31.47
N GLU A 48 -22.66 22.00 -32.39
CA GLU A 48 -22.09 21.71 -33.71
C GLU A 48 -20.64 21.18 -33.64
N LEU A 49 -19.83 21.71 -32.71
CA LEU A 49 -18.46 21.24 -32.50
C LEU A 49 -18.43 19.84 -31.86
N ASP A 50 -19.34 19.56 -30.93
CA ASP A 50 -19.53 18.22 -30.33
C ASP A 50 -19.90 17.18 -31.40
N ALA A 51 -20.83 17.53 -32.29
CA ALA A 51 -21.23 16.65 -33.39
C ALA A 51 -20.09 16.37 -34.39
N LEU A 52 -19.26 17.37 -34.67
CA LEU A 52 -18.08 17.23 -35.54
C LEU A 52 -16.98 16.36 -34.92
N GLU A 53 -16.81 16.42 -33.60
CA GLU A 53 -15.85 15.58 -32.87
C GLU A 53 -16.27 14.11 -32.87
N ALA A 54 -17.55 13.84 -32.59
CA ALA A 54 -18.13 12.50 -32.63
C ALA A 54 -18.01 11.85 -34.03
N GLY A 55 -18.21 12.64 -35.09
CA GLY A 55 -18.09 12.16 -36.47
C GLY A 55 -16.65 11.83 -36.91
N LEU A 56 -15.63 12.40 -36.25
CA LEU A 56 -14.22 12.10 -36.51
C LEU A 56 -13.72 10.87 -35.75
N GLN A 57 -14.34 10.55 -34.61
CA GLN A 57 -14.05 9.34 -33.82
C GLN A 57 -14.70 8.06 -34.39
N SER A 58 -15.65 8.19 -35.33
CA SER A 58 -16.43 7.07 -35.86
C SER A 58 -15.97 6.55 -37.24
N GLN A 59 -14.73 6.79 -37.67
CA GLN A 59 -14.21 6.15 -38.89
C GLN A 59 -13.69 4.74 -38.58
N PRO A 60 -14.17 3.69 -39.28
CA PRO A 60 -13.80 2.30 -38.98
C PRO A 60 -12.44 1.93 -39.60
N GLU A 61 -11.60 1.24 -38.82
CA GLU A 61 -10.42 0.50 -39.27
C GLU A 61 -10.81 -0.69 -40.18
N GLU A 62 -9.98 -0.99 -41.17
CA GLU A 62 -10.19 -2.06 -42.17
C GLU A 62 -10.12 -3.49 -41.57
N PRO A 63 -10.82 -4.48 -42.16
CA PRO A 63 -10.97 -5.81 -41.58
C PRO A 63 -9.92 -6.82 -42.08
N THR A 64 -9.38 -7.64 -41.18
CA THR A 64 -8.73 -8.92 -41.53
C THR A 64 -9.66 -10.10 -41.26
N GLU A 65 -9.78 -10.97 -42.26
CA GLU A 65 -10.79 -12.02 -42.46
C GLU A 65 -10.81 -13.12 -41.38
N GLN A 66 -12.02 -13.54 -41.01
CA GLN A 66 -12.32 -14.80 -40.33
C GLN A 66 -12.56 -15.91 -41.36
N ILE A 67 -12.02 -17.11 -41.12
CA ILE A 67 -12.58 -18.36 -41.65
C ILE A 67 -13.02 -19.21 -40.46
N ASP A 68 -14.28 -19.58 -40.51
CA ASP A 68 -15.08 -20.23 -39.48
C ASP A 68 -15.21 -21.73 -39.80
N THR A 69 -14.92 -22.60 -38.83
CA THR A 69 -15.54 -23.94 -38.73
C THR A 69 -15.48 -24.45 -37.29
N THR A 70 -16.65 -24.59 -36.65
CA THR A 70 -16.90 -25.42 -35.44
C THR A 70 -17.46 -26.79 -35.88
N PRO A 71 -17.42 -27.91 -35.09
CA PRO A 71 -17.88 -27.94 -33.69
C PRO A 71 -17.28 -28.94 -32.66
N LYS A 72 -17.41 -28.54 -31.36
CA LYS A 72 -17.54 -29.32 -30.10
C LYS A 72 -16.32 -30.18 -29.69
N THR A 73 -15.75 -30.10 -28.47
CA THR A 73 -16.35 -30.26 -27.12
C THR A 73 -15.36 -29.83 -26.01
N ASN A 74 -15.91 -29.19 -24.96
CA ASN A 74 -15.54 -29.17 -23.53
C ASN A 74 -14.12 -28.82 -23.01
N PHE A 75 -14.16 -27.97 -21.97
CA PHE A 75 -13.21 -27.65 -20.89
C PHE A 75 -12.27 -26.44 -21.08
N HIS A 76 -12.44 -25.48 -20.16
CA HIS A 76 -11.71 -24.22 -19.99
C HIS A 76 -10.30 -24.45 -19.42
N ILE A 77 -9.28 -23.84 -20.04
CA ILE A 77 -7.99 -23.50 -19.42
C ILE A 77 -7.62 -22.06 -19.83
N VAL A 78 -7.06 -21.34 -18.85
CA VAL A 78 -6.67 -19.92 -18.87
C VAL A 78 -5.27 -19.77 -19.47
N GLU A 79 -5.10 -18.95 -20.51
CA GLU A 79 -3.80 -18.63 -21.12
C GLU A 79 -3.13 -17.41 -20.45
N LYS A 80 -1.87 -17.58 -20.04
CA LYS A 80 -0.90 -16.52 -19.72
C LYS A 80 -0.22 -16.07 -21.04
N LYS A 81 -0.04 -14.76 -21.20
CA LYS A 81 0.64 -14.11 -22.33
C LYS A 81 2.15 -14.32 -22.28
N GLU A 82 2.74 -14.64 -23.43
CA GLU A 82 4.18 -14.72 -23.68
C GLU A 82 4.86 -13.36 -23.84
N ALA A 83 6.15 -13.34 -23.50
CA ALA A 83 7.10 -12.24 -23.64
C ALA A 83 7.87 -12.33 -24.97
N VAL A 84 8.26 -11.17 -25.52
CA VAL A 84 9.22 -11.06 -26.64
C VAL A 84 10.24 -9.96 -26.36
N GLN A 85 11.53 -10.26 -26.54
CA GLN A 85 12.65 -9.33 -26.72
C GLN A 85 13.71 -10.00 -27.64
N PRO A 86 14.76 -9.33 -28.16
CA PRO A 86 14.81 -8.06 -28.92
C PRO A 86 15.77 -8.15 -30.15
N GLN A 87 15.79 -7.15 -31.05
CA GLN A 87 16.95 -6.87 -31.93
C GLN A 87 17.25 -5.36 -32.05
N SER A 88 18.52 -5.01 -31.88
CA SER A 88 19.21 -3.70 -31.86
C SER A 88 19.38 -3.07 -33.26
N GLU A 89 19.52 -1.75 -33.47
CA GLU A 89 20.72 -0.93 -33.17
C GLU A 89 20.49 0.62 -33.25
N THR A 90 20.83 1.29 -32.12
CA THR A 90 21.65 2.51 -31.90
C THR A 90 21.38 3.90 -32.54
N ARG A 91 20.91 4.84 -31.71
CA ARG A 91 21.69 6.00 -31.16
C ARG A 91 20.91 6.72 -30.05
N GLN A 92 21.40 6.60 -28.81
CA GLN A 92 20.87 7.25 -27.61
C GLN A 92 21.14 8.76 -27.59
N GLN A 93 20.19 9.51 -27.01
CA GLN A 93 20.46 10.65 -26.13
C GLN A 93 19.28 10.75 -25.15
N PHE A 94 19.48 10.18 -23.96
CA PHE A 94 18.62 10.15 -22.75
C PHE A 94 17.53 9.07 -22.69
N GLU A 95 17.66 8.22 -21.66
CA GLU A 95 16.59 7.37 -21.10
C GLU A 95 15.45 8.26 -20.59
N GLN A 96 14.21 7.95 -20.94
CA GLN A 96 13.04 8.62 -20.40
C GLN A 96 12.76 8.09 -18.98
N GLU A 97 13.49 8.60 -18.00
CA GLU A 97 13.25 8.34 -16.57
C GLU A 97 12.49 9.50 -15.91
N GLY A 98 11.24 9.26 -15.51
CA GLY A 98 10.51 10.19 -14.63
C GLY A 98 8.99 10.17 -14.83
N ARG A 99 8.29 9.28 -14.14
CA ARG A 99 6.82 9.39 -13.99
C ARG A 99 6.51 10.08 -12.68
N TYR A 100 5.64 11.09 -12.72
CA TYR A 100 5.13 11.79 -11.54
C TYR A 100 3.61 11.61 -11.46
N ILE A 101 3.10 11.46 -10.25
CA ILE A 101 1.68 11.62 -9.96
C ILE A 101 1.47 13.07 -9.56
N THR A 102 0.44 13.69 -10.13
CA THR A 102 0.07 15.07 -9.78
C THR A 102 -1.30 15.05 -9.13
N VAL A 103 -1.38 15.54 -7.90
CA VAL A 103 -2.63 15.69 -7.16
C VAL A 103 -2.74 17.16 -6.73
N GLY A 104 -3.70 17.88 -7.32
CA GLY A 104 -3.73 19.34 -7.24
C GLY A 104 -2.41 19.94 -7.76
N ASP A 105 -1.76 20.76 -6.93
CA ASP A 105 -0.48 21.42 -7.24
C ASP A 105 0.75 20.66 -6.67
N VAL A 106 0.57 19.41 -6.24
CA VAL A 106 1.65 18.59 -5.64
C VAL A 106 2.06 17.49 -6.59
N HIS A 107 3.35 17.47 -6.93
CA HIS A 107 3.96 16.44 -7.76
C HIS A 107 4.68 15.41 -6.89
N ILE A 108 4.43 14.14 -7.15
CA ILE A 108 4.96 13.01 -6.38
C ILE A 108 5.74 12.10 -7.33
N PRO A 109 7.05 11.89 -7.13
CA PRO A 109 7.85 11.04 -8.00
C PRO A 109 7.45 9.57 -7.83
N ILE A 110 7.19 8.88 -8.93
CA ILE A 110 7.05 7.42 -8.96
C ILE A 110 8.44 6.82 -9.07
N CYS A 111 8.75 5.91 -8.15
CA CYS A 111 9.98 5.13 -8.21
C CYS A 111 9.85 4.09 -9.31
N GLN A 112 10.78 4.06 -10.26
CA GLN A 112 10.86 2.92 -11.16
C GLN A 112 11.25 1.69 -10.35
N MET A 113 10.57 0.57 -10.60
CA MET A 113 11.08 -0.73 -10.15
C MET A 113 12.49 -0.86 -10.74
N PRO A 114 13.50 -1.27 -9.96
CA PRO A 114 14.73 -1.74 -10.57
C PRO A 114 14.34 -2.81 -11.61
N GLU A 115 14.79 -2.66 -12.86
CA GLU A 115 14.88 -3.84 -13.73
C GLU A 115 15.67 -4.91 -12.97
N ASP A 116 15.39 -6.20 -13.20
CA ASP A 116 16.11 -7.33 -12.57
C ASP A 116 17.62 -7.12 -12.74
N ASN A 117 18.20 -6.43 -11.77
CA ASN A 117 19.57 -5.99 -11.81
C ASN A 117 20.27 -6.89 -10.80
N PRO A 118 21.09 -7.85 -11.24
CA PRO A 118 21.79 -8.76 -10.34
C PRO A 118 22.71 -8.01 -9.35
N GLU A 119 23.02 -6.73 -9.59
CA GLU A 119 23.77 -5.87 -8.67
C GLU A 119 22.92 -5.29 -7.51
N TRP A 120 21.59 -5.29 -7.65
CA TRP A 120 20.63 -4.92 -6.61
C TRP A 120 19.77 -6.12 -6.20
N GLN A 121 20.42 -7.26 -5.96
CA GLN A 121 19.89 -8.18 -4.94
C GLN A 121 19.86 -7.41 -3.62
N ALA A 122 18.78 -7.49 -2.83
CA ALA A 122 18.84 -7.07 -1.44
C ALA A 122 20.05 -7.78 -0.78
N VAL A 123 21.10 -7.03 -0.43
CA VAL A 123 22.36 -7.63 0.05
C VAL A 123 22.39 -7.59 1.58
N PRO A 124 22.79 -8.65 2.32
CA PRO A 124 22.68 -10.09 2.04
C PRO A 124 22.16 -10.89 3.27
N GLY A 125 21.89 -12.19 3.03
CA GLY A 125 21.39 -13.15 4.01
C GLY A 125 22.24 -13.37 5.28
N LYS A 126 21.57 -14.00 6.24
CA LYS A 126 22.09 -14.75 7.41
C LYS A 126 23.58 -14.53 7.72
N VAL A 127 23.88 -13.78 8.79
CA VAL A 127 25.26 -13.63 9.30
C VAL A 127 25.54 -14.71 10.34
N PHE A 128 26.42 -15.66 10.03
CA PHE A 128 26.78 -16.78 10.91
C PHE A 128 27.83 -16.38 11.97
N ILE A 129 27.59 -16.75 13.22
CA ILE A 129 28.49 -16.54 14.36
C ILE A 129 28.82 -17.91 14.96
N SER A 130 29.96 -18.48 14.57
CA SER A 130 30.49 -19.67 15.22
C SER A 130 31.26 -19.28 16.50
N GLY A 131 30.97 -20.01 17.57
CA GLY A 131 31.46 -19.69 18.91
C GLY A 131 32.98 -19.79 19.05
N GLY A 132 33.61 -18.67 19.46
CA GLY A 132 34.67 -18.74 20.46
C GLY A 132 36.10 -18.33 20.08
N LYS A 133 36.33 -17.16 19.44
CA LYS A 133 37.22 -16.07 19.91
C LYS A 133 37.63 -15.10 18.79
N LYS A 134 37.40 -13.81 19.11
CA LYS A 134 37.93 -12.55 18.54
C LYS A 134 37.48 -12.14 17.13
N PHE A 135 36.80 -11.00 17.11
CA PHE A 135 36.60 -10.10 15.97
C PHE A 135 37.85 -9.99 15.09
N SER A 136 37.63 -10.09 13.79
CA SER A 136 38.49 -9.48 12.77
C SER A 136 37.58 -8.71 11.82
N GLU A 137 37.79 -7.39 11.77
CA GLU A 137 37.15 -6.46 10.84
C GLU A 137 37.38 -6.88 9.38
N VAL A 138 36.35 -6.81 8.54
CA VAL A 138 36.52 -6.65 7.09
C VAL A 138 36.18 -5.20 6.77
N LYS A 139 37.20 -4.37 6.53
CA LYS A 139 37.01 -3.02 5.99
C LYS A 139 37.00 -3.09 4.47
N PHE A 140 35.91 -2.60 3.89
CA PHE A 140 35.81 -2.29 2.48
C PHE A 140 36.20 -0.82 2.26
N VAL A 141 37.21 -0.55 1.43
CA VAL A 141 37.52 0.81 0.97
C VAL A 141 37.03 0.93 -0.47
N LYS A 142 36.17 1.91 -0.71
CA LYS A 142 35.60 2.22 -2.02
C LYS A 142 36.57 3.16 -2.75
N ASP A 143 37.07 2.76 -3.92
CA ASP A 143 37.53 3.74 -4.90
C ASP A 143 36.61 3.71 -6.13
N ALA A 144 36.91 4.56 -7.12
CA ALA A 144 36.02 4.99 -8.19
C ALA A 144 35.43 3.86 -9.08
N HIS A 145 35.86 2.59 -8.94
CA HIS A 145 35.43 1.49 -9.79
C HIS A 145 35.09 0.16 -9.08
N GLY A 146 34.87 0.12 -7.75
CA GLY A 146 34.34 -1.08 -7.07
C GLY A 146 35.38 -2.12 -6.61
N LEU A 147 34.93 -3.04 -5.74
CA LEU A 147 35.68 -3.75 -4.68
C LEU A 147 36.73 -4.80 -5.11
N THR A 148 37.93 -4.80 -4.50
CA THR A 148 38.89 -5.93 -4.52
C THR A 148 39.57 -6.20 -3.15
N HIS A 149 39.95 -7.47 -2.89
CA HIS A 149 40.49 -8.00 -1.62
C HIS A 149 42.03 -7.96 -1.48
N VAL A 150 42.57 -7.91 -0.25
CA VAL A 150 43.96 -8.34 0.09
C VAL A 150 44.00 -9.06 1.45
N ALA A 151 44.80 -10.14 1.59
CA ALA A 151 44.84 -11.02 2.77
C ALA A 151 46.25 -11.27 3.39
N LYS A 152 46.24 -11.56 4.72
CA LYS A 152 47.23 -12.25 5.64
C LYS A 152 48.50 -11.47 6.09
N PRO A 153 49.22 -11.81 7.22
CA PRO A 153 49.30 -13.07 8.02
C PRO A 153 49.46 -12.98 9.59
N GLY A 154 49.34 -14.12 10.32
CA GLY A 154 49.86 -14.28 11.71
C GLY A 154 49.28 -15.43 12.58
N GLU A 155 50.05 -16.52 12.70
CA GLU A 155 49.99 -17.77 13.52
C GLU A 155 49.28 -17.78 14.91
N LEU A 156 48.88 -18.90 15.54
CA LEU A 156 49.19 -20.34 15.46
C LEU A 156 48.00 -21.10 16.08
N MET A 157 47.52 -22.20 15.48
CA MET A 157 46.55 -23.11 16.12
C MET A 157 47.18 -24.49 16.30
N SER A 158 47.11 -25.01 17.53
CA SER A 158 47.69 -26.29 17.96
C SER A 158 47.03 -27.46 17.24
N PHE A 159 47.83 -28.19 16.46
CA PHE A 159 47.41 -29.43 15.80
C PHE A 159 47.28 -30.59 16.78
N SER A 160 46.33 -31.50 16.50
CA SER A 160 46.29 -32.85 17.05
C SER A 160 47.59 -33.58 16.73
N GLU A 161 48.25 -34.15 17.75
CA GLU A 161 49.52 -34.89 17.60
C GLU A 161 49.43 -36.10 16.67
N LYS A 162 48.22 -36.52 16.29
CA LYS A 162 47.95 -37.73 15.51
C LYS A 162 48.47 -37.67 14.07
N TYR A 163 48.72 -36.49 13.50
CA TYR A 163 49.10 -36.31 12.09
C TYR A 163 50.47 -35.63 11.89
N ARG A 164 51.33 -35.68 12.91
CA ARG A 164 52.64 -35.02 12.89
C ARG A 164 53.60 -35.77 11.95
N GLY A 165 53.79 -35.25 10.74
CA GLY A 165 54.82 -35.73 9.79
C GLY A 165 54.33 -36.20 8.43
N GLU A 166 53.03 -36.15 8.16
CA GLU A 166 52.47 -36.50 6.84
C GLU A 166 52.12 -35.25 6.02
N ARG A 167 52.42 -35.29 4.73
CA ARG A 167 52.11 -34.20 3.78
C ARG A 167 50.72 -34.47 3.19
N LEU A 168 49.72 -33.70 3.62
CA LEU A 168 48.35 -33.80 3.13
C LEU A 168 48.16 -32.86 1.92
N GLU A 169 47.68 -33.41 0.80
CA GLU A 169 47.60 -32.71 -0.50
C GLU A 169 46.22 -32.06 -0.80
N SER A 170 45.18 -32.21 0.04
CA SER A 170 43.94 -31.43 -0.13
C SER A 170 43.09 -31.31 1.14
N ILE A 171 42.21 -30.31 1.15
CA ILE A 171 41.22 -30.00 2.22
C ILE A 171 40.23 -31.15 2.46
N ASP A 172 40.06 -32.04 1.48
CA ASP A 172 39.08 -33.15 1.56
C ASP A 172 39.41 -34.18 2.63
N THR A 173 40.68 -34.28 3.05
CA THR A 173 41.09 -35.23 4.10
C THR A 173 40.67 -34.79 5.51
N VAL A 174 40.13 -33.57 5.68
CA VAL A 174 39.64 -33.05 6.97
C VAL A 174 38.12 -33.27 7.16
N LEU A 175 37.39 -33.68 6.12
CA LEU A 175 35.92 -33.81 6.13
C LEU A 175 35.40 -35.24 6.27
N GLU A 176 36.18 -36.14 6.90
CA GLU A 176 35.68 -37.45 7.31
C GLU A 176 34.81 -37.29 8.56
N GLY A 177 33.49 -37.15 8.36
CA GLY A 177 32.50 -37.11 9.44
C GLY A 177 31.15 -36.50 9.12
N ARG A 178 30.84 -36.06 7.89
CA ARG A 178 29.50 -35.54 7.54
C ARG A 178 28.93 -36.21 6.29
N GLY A 179 28.58 -37.50 6.42
CA GLY A 179 27.84 -38.22 5.37
C GLY A 179 26.52 -37.53 5.01
N GLU A 180 25.82 -37.00 6.02
CA GLU A 180 24.57 -36.26 5.85
C GLU A 180 24.73 -34.95 5.08
N LEU A 181 25.77 -34.16 5.33
CA LEU A 181 26.00 -32.90 4.62
C LEU A 181 26.35 -33.13 3.14
N LYS A 182 27.16 -34.16 2.85
CA LYS A 182 27.48 -34.55 1.48
C LYS A 182 26.23 -35.04 0.75
N ALA A 183 25.43 -35.86 1.41
CA ALA A 183 24.16 -36.32 0.87
C ALA A 183 23.20 -35.15 0.62
N PHE A 184 23.07 -34.21 1.56
CA PHE A 184 22.17 -33.07 1.42
C PHE A 184 22.58 -32.10 0.30
N ASN A 185 23.88 -31.82 0.16
CA ASN A 185 24.38 -31.01 -0.96
C ASN A 185 24.15 -31.69 -2.31
N GLU A 186 24.26 -33.02 -2.37
CA GLU A 186 23.90 -33.79 -3.57
C GLU A 186 22.39 -33.71 -3.87
N VAL A 187 21.53 -33.70 -2.83
CA VAL A 187 20.08 -33.46 -2.98
C VAL A 187 19.86 -32.12 -3.69
N LEU A 188 20.47 -31.06 -3.17
CA LEU A 188 20.29 -29.70 -3.68
C LEU A 188 20.83 -29.52 -5.10
N ASN A 189 21.99 -30.11 -5.41
CA ASN A 189 22.57 -30.06 -6.76
C ASN A 189 21.65 -30.71 -7.79
N ARG A 190 21.17 -31.93 -7.53
CA ARG A 190 20.27 -32.64 -8.46
C ARG A 190 18.92 -31.96 -8.62
N LEU A 191 18.37 -31.46 -7.52
CA LEU A 191 17.13 -30.69 -7.56
C LEU A 191 17.31 -29.41 -8.38
N GLY A 192 18.44 -28.71 -8.20
CA GLY A 192 18.79 -27.52 -8.98
C GLY A 192 18.97 -27.81 -10.47
N GLU A 193 19.59 -28.93 -10.84
CA GLU A 193 19.70 -29.37 -12.23
C GLU A 193 18.32 -29.65 -12.86
N LEU A 194 17.44 -30.36 -12.16
CA LEU A 194 16.09 -30.67 -12.65
C LEU A 194 15.21 -29.42 -12.78
N ILE A 195 15.30 -28.48 -11.85
CA ILE A 195 14.56 -27.20 -11.91
C ILE A 195 15.06 -26.39 -13.10
N ARG A 196 16.38 -26.30 -13.30
CA ARG A 196 16.95 -25.60 -14.44
C ARG A 196 16.57 -26.25 -15.77
N GLU A 197 16.59 -27.58 -15.85
CA GLU A 197 16.09 -28.32 -17.03
C GLU A 197 14.61 -28.04 -17.29
N TYR A 198 13.80 -27.87 -16.24
CA TYR A 198 12.38 -27.53 -16.35
C TYR A 198 12.18 -26.08 -16.85
N GLU A 199 12.93 -25.12 -16.32
CA GLU A 199 12.89 -23.71 -16.73
C GLU A 199 13.39 -23.49 -18.17
N GLU A 200 14.36 -24.29 -18.62
CA GLU A 200 14.90 -24.24 -19.98
C GLU A 200 13.99 -24.96 -21.02
N LEU A 201 12.84 -25.53 -20.62
CA LEU A 201 11.89 -26.15 -21.55
C LEU A 201 11.25 -25.11 -22.49
N ASN A 202 11.31 -25.39 -23.79
CA ASN A 202 10.63 -24.56 -24.80
C ASN A 202 9.16 -24.96 -24.94
N LEU A 203 8.26 -24.05 -24.59
CA LEU A 203 6.80 -24.18 -24.70
C LEU A 203 6.31 -24.54 -26.11
N ASN A 204 7.10 -24.25 -27.14
CA ASN A 204 6.73 -24.50 -28.54
C ASN A 204 7.09 -25.90 -29.06
N ASN A 205 7.69 -26.76 -28.23
CA ASN A 205 8.00 -28.14 -28.63
C ASN A 205 6.76 -29.05 -28.48
N GLU A 206 6.50 -29.92 -29.46
CA GLU A 206 5.39 -30.89 -29.41
C GLU A 206 5.46 -31.87 -28.20
N ASP A 207 6.66 -32.03 -27.62
CA ASP A 207 6.90 -32.88 -26.45
C ASP A 207 7.00 -32.10 -25.13
N TYR A 208 6.66 -30.79 -25.12
CA TYR A 208 6.72 -29.93 -23.94
C TYR A 208 5.92 -30.51 -22.77
N ASP A 209 4.63 -30.82 -22.99
CA ASP A 209 3.75 -31.33 -21.93
C ASP A 209 4.28 -32.65 -21.35
N GLN A 210 4.80 -33.54 -22.21
CA GLN A 210 5.36 -34.81 -21.77
C GLN A 210 6.64 -34.60 -20.94
N LYS A 211 7.57 -33.76 -21.40
CA LYS A 211 8.83 -33.47 -20.68
C LYS A 211 8.60 -32.68 -19.39
N ALA A 212 7.68 -31.73 -19.40
CA ALA A 212 7.28 -30.96 -18.22
C ALA A 212 6.68 -31.89 -17.17
N GLN A 213 5.81 -32.82 -17.57
CA GLN A 213 5.22 -33.81 -16.67
C GLN A 213 6.28 -34.79 -16.12
N GLU A 214 7.22 -35.24 -16.96
CA GLU A 214 8.34 -36.09 -16.55
C GLU A 214 9.28 -35.39 -15.55
N LEU A 215 9.65 -34.13 -15.79
CA LEU A 215 10.50 -33.34 -14.89
C LEU A 215 9.78 -32.98 -13.59
N SER A 216 8.51 -32.59 -13.65
CA SER A 216 7.68 -32.35 -12.46
C SER A 216 7.59 -33.60 -11.58
N SER A 217 7.36 -34.77 -12.18
CA SER A 217 7.31 -36.04 -11.43
C SER A 217 8.66 -36.40 -10.80
N LYS A 218 9.78 -36.04 -11.43
CA LYS A 218 11.13 -36.21 -10.84
C LYS A 218 11.39 -35.24 -9.70
N ILE A 219 10.90 -34.00 -9.79
CA ILE A 219 11.04 -32.99 -8.73
C ILE A 219 10.22 -33.39 -7.50
N GLU A 220 9.01 -33.94 -7.69
CA GLU A 220 8.15 -34.43 -6.60
C GLU A 220 8.80 -35.56 -5.79
N GLN A 221 9.68 -36.37 -6.40
CA GLN A 221 10.40 -37.44 -5.71
C GLN A 221 11.30 -36.93 -4.57
N PHE A 222 11.71 -35.66 -4.60
CA PHE A 222 12.54 -35.06 -3.55
C PHE A 222 11.75 -34.66 -2.30
N VAL A 223 10.42 -34.64 -2.39
CA VAL A 223 9.49 -34.24 -1.32
C VAL A 223 8.96 -35.44 -0.54
N ASP A 224 9.24 -36.66 -1.03
CA ASP A 224 8.89 -37.92 -0.39
C ASP A 224 10.15 -38.59 0.17
N ALA A 225 10.15 -38.89 1.47
CA ALA A 225 11.31 -39.43 2.17
C ALA A 225 11.74 -40.81 1.63
N GLU A 226 10.79 -41.67 1.22
CA GLU A 226 11.12 -42.99 0.66
C GLU A 226 11.77 -42.87 -0.72
N GLN A 227 11.21 -42.02 -1.58
CA GLN A 227 11.72 -41.80 -2.92
C GLN A 227 13.09 -41.08 -2.90
N LEU A 228 13.30 -40.14 -1.96
CA LEU A 228 14.57 -39.46 -1.77
C LEU A 228 15.70 -40.44 -1.38
N LYS A 229 15.40 -41.44 -0.53
CA LYS A 229 16.34 -42.51 -0.15
C LYS A 229 16.78 -43.32 -1.36
N GLU A 230 15.86 -43.66 -2.25
CA GLU A 230 16.14 -44.42 -3.47
C GLU A 230 16.94 -43.59 -4.48
N LEU A 231 16.54 -42.34 -4.70
CA LEU A 231 17.14 -41.44 -5.69
C LEU A 231 18.63 -41.19 -5.43
N LEU A 232 18.98 -41.04 -4.15
CA LEU A 232 20.36 -40.77 -3.73
C LEU A 232 21.13 -42.01 -3.30
N LYS A 233 20.49 -43.19 -3.33
CA LYS A 233 21.07 -44.46 -2.88
C LYS A 233 21.69 -44.32 -1.48
N LEU A 234 20.95 -43.69 -0.57
CA LEU A 234 21.45 -43.35 0.77
C LEU A 234 21.78 -44.60 1.61
N ASN A 235 21.23 -45.75 1.23
CA ASN A 235 21.59 -47.06 1.77
C ASN A 235 23.06 -47.40 1.42
N GLY A 236 23.93 -47.28 2.42
CA GLY A 236 25.39 -47.49 2.28
C GLY A 236 26.22 -46.21 2.17
N SER A 237 25.62 -45.03 2.37
CA SER A 237 26.28 -43.71 2.30
C SER A 237 27.07 -43.32 3.56
N GLY A 238 27.05 -44.14 4.62
CA GLY A 238 27.69 -43.85 5.90
C GLY A 238 26.92 -42.88 6.80
N ILE A 239 25.63 -42.64 6.51
CA ILE A 239 24.68 -41.95 7.39
C ILE A 239 24.19 -42.94 8.47
N GLU A 240 24.18 -42.52 9.74
CA GLU A 240 23.80 -43.38 10.87
C GLU A 240 22.30 -43.71 10.87
N ASP A 241 21.45 -42.72 10.57
CA ASP A 241 19.99 -42.86 10.48
C ASP A 241 19.48 -42.28 9.16
N VAL A 242 19.39 -43.15 8.16
CA VAL A 242 18.98 -42.78 6.79
C VAL A 242 17.50 -42.37 6.74
N ASP A 243 16.66 -42.93 7.60
CA ASP A 243 15.23 -42.65 7.63
C ASP A 243 14.97 -41.26 8.22
N ASP A 244 15.59 -40.94 9.37
CA ASP A 244 15.50 -39.61 10.00
C ASP A 244 16.14 -38.50 9.15
N PHE A 245 17.25 -38.80 8.46
CA PHE A 245 17.83 -37.86 7.49
C PHE A 245 16.88 -37.57 6.32
N ALA A 246 16.30 -38.61 5.73
CA ALA A 246 15.44 -38.46 4.56
C ALA A 246 14.13 -37.74 4.89
N GLU A 247 13.53 -38.03 6.05
CA GLU A 247 12.32 -37.33 6.53
C GLU A 247 12.60 -35.83 6.68
N ARG A 248 13.66 -35.46 7.42
CA ARG A 248 14.04 -34.04 7.61
C ARG A 248 14.41 -33.34 6.30
N ALA A 249 15.18 -33.99 5.43
CA ALA A 249 15.56 -33.42 4.14
C ALA A 249 14.33 -33.19 3.25
N SER A 250 13.41 -34.16 3.20
CA SER A 250 12.17 -34.05 2.43
C SER A 250 11.24 -32.95 2.96
N ASP A 251 11.14 -32.79 4.28
CA ASP A 251 10.33 -31.73 4.90
C ASP A 251 10.95 -30.34 4.70
N ILE A 252 12.29 -30.22 4.75
CA ILE A 252 12.98 -28.98 4.39
C ILE A 252 12.69 -28.62 2.94
N ILE A 253 12.76 -29.58 2.01
CA ILE A 253 12.49 -29.35 0.58
C ILE A 253 11.02 -29.03 0.36
N ARG A 254 10.09 -29.73 1.02
CA ARG A 254 8.65 -29.44 0.99
C ARG A 254 8.35 -28.02 1.46
N THR A 255 8.97 -27.62 2.56
CA THR A 255 8.80 -26.28 3.15
C THR A 255 9.45 -25.23 2.25
N GLN A 256 10.63 -25.48 1.69
CA GLN A 256 11.29 -24.59 0.75
C GLN A 256 10.53 -24.45 -0.57
N GLN A 257 9.98 -25.53 -1.13
CA GLN A 257 9.12 -25.48 -2.32
C GLN A 257 7.80 -24.77 -2.01
N PHE A 258 7.22 -24.97 -0.82
CA PHE A 258 6.06 -24.20 -0.37
C PHE A 258 6.40 -22.70 -0.25
N LEU A 259 7.56 -22.37 0.29
CA LEU A 259 8.04 -20.98 0.38
C LEU A 259 8.40 -20.37 -0.99
N ARG A 260 8.94 -21.15 -1.93
CA ARG A 260 9.25 -20.71 -3.32
C ARG A 260 8.02 -20.63 -4.23
N SER A 261 7.03 -21.50 -4.03
CA SER A 261 5.70 -21.36 -4.67
C SER A 261 4.88 -20.20 -4.11
N ILE A 262 5.27 -19.68 -2.93
CA ILE A 262 4.83 -18.39 -2.42
C ILE A 262 5.65 -17.25 -3.04
N ASP A 263 6.84 -17.50 -3.56
CA ASP A 263 7.80 -16.42 -3.86
C ASP A 263 8.77 -16.74 -5.01
N GLU A 264 8.43 -16.29 -6.22
CA GLU A 264 9.36 -16.12 -7.35
C GLU A 264 9.12 -14.82 -8.15
N SER A 265 8.17 -13.94 -7.77
CA SER A 265 7.96 -12.64 -8.45
C SER A 265 7.05 -11.62 -7.73
N GLU A 266 6.70 -11.82 -6.46
CA GLU A 266 5.94 -10.81 -5.74
C GLU A 266 6.93 -9.77 -5.21
N ASN A 267 7.01 -8.61 -5.87
CA ASN A 267 7.70 -7.41 -5.37
C ASN A 267 7.57 -7.32 -3.84
N GLU A 268 8.61 -7.69 -3.09
CA GLU A 268 8.52 -7.75 -1.64
C GLU A 268 8.04 -6.38 -1.12
N PHE A 269 6.81 -6.38 -0.60
CA PHE A 269 6.20 -5.30 0.16
C PHE A 269 5.66 -4.06 -0.57
N ILE A 270 5.42 -4.02 -1.88
CA ILE A 270 4.56 -2.95 -2.44
C ILE A 270 3.09 -3.29 -2.10
N PRO A 271 2.39 -2.49 -1.28
CA PRO A 271 1.02 -2.79 -0.93
C PRO A 271 0.17 -2.76 -2.20
N PRO A 272 -0.67 -3.80 -2.45
CA PRO A 272 -1.54 -3.79 -3.61
C PRO A 272 -2.46 -2.57 -3.52
N ARG A 273 -2.74 -1.96 -4.67
CA ARG A 273 -3.73 -0.88 -4.75
C ARG A 273 -5.06 -1.42 -4.21
N ASP A 274 -5.54 -0.85 -3.12
CA ASP A 274 -6.83 -1.21 -2.55
C ASP A 274 -7.95 -0.55 -3.37
N PRO A 275 -8.71 -1.29 -4.18
CA PRO A 275 -9.75 -0.70 -5.02
C PRO A 275 -10.92 -0.13 -4.19
N HIS A 276 -11.01 -0.46 -2.89
CA HIS A 276 -12.05 0.04 -1.99
C HIS A 276 -11.63 1.33 -1.26
N PHE A 277 -10.35 1.72 -1.31
CA PHE A 277 -9.92 2.98 -0.71
C PHE A 277 -10.32 4.15 -1.61
N LYS A 278 -11.37 4.85 -1.21
CA LYS A 278 -11.93 5.97 -1.96
C LYS A 278 -11.23 7.29 -1.61
N LEU A 279 -10.60 7.90 -2.60
CA LEU A 279 -9.99 9.22 -2.46
C LEU A 279 -11.04 10.33 -2.60
N THR A 280 -11.87 10.53 -1.56
CA THR A 280 -12.82 11.65 -1.51
C THR A 280 -12.08 12.98 -1.43
N PRO A 281 -12.70 14.14 -1.72
CA PRO A 281 -12.02 15.44 -1.66
C PRO A 281 -11.32 15.76 -0.32
N TYR A 282 -11.86 15.29 0.81
CA TYR A 282 -11.20 15.33 2.11
C TYR A 282 -9.91 14.48 2.14
N PHE A 283 -9.98 13.22 1.71
CA PHE A 283 -8.83 12.32 1.68
C PHE A 283 -7.80 12.75 0.65
N GLU A 284 -8.20 13.29 -0.49
CA GLU A 284 -7.31 13.88 -1.49
C GLU A 284 -6.49 15.04 -0.89
N LYS A 285 -7.14 15.93 -0.11
CA LYS A 285 -6.43 16.98 0.63
C LYS A 285 -5.45 16.44 1.66
N LYS A 286 -5.85 15.41 2.42
CA LYS A 286 -4.97 14.77 3.41
C LYS A 286 -3.80 14.04 2.74
N PHE A 287 -4.05 13.37 1.63
CA PHE A 287 -3.03 12.72 0.79
C PHE A 287 -2.04 13.73 0.23
N THR A 288 -2.54 14.85 -0.32
CA THR A 288 -1.72 15.94 -0.84
C THR A 288 -0.83 16.54 0.24
N TRP A 289 -1.37 16.77 1.45
CA TRP A 289 -0.59 17.23 2.59
C TRP A 289 0.46 16.19 3.00
N PHE A 290 0.07 14.91 3.04
CA PHE A 290 0.97 13.81 3.35
C PHE A 290 2.14 13.73 2.37
N ALA A 291 1.85 13.70 1.08
CA ALA A 291 2.83 13.71 0.00
C ALA A 291 3.77 14.92 0.08
N THR A 292 3.25 16.10 0.45
CA THR A 292 4.08 17.29 0.66
C THR A 292 5.11 17.08 1.78
N LEU A 293 4.72 16.45 2.89
CA LEU A 293 5.66 16.18 4.00
C LEU A 293 6.67 15.09 3.63
N VAL A 294 6.26 14.05 2.89
CA VAL A 294 7.18 13.05 2.36
C VAL A 294 8.15 13.66 1.34
N ASN A 295 7.69 14.53 0.44
CA ASN A 295 8.54 15.28 -0.48
C ASN A 295 9.56 16.14 0.28
N ARG A 296 9.15 16.80 1.37
CA ARG A 296 10.11 17.53 2.24
C ARG A 296 11.15 16.61 2.84
N GLN A 297 10.78 15.41 3.28
CA GLN A 297 11.70 14.40 3.81
C GLN A 297 12.69 13.88 2.76
N LEU A 298 12.29 13.88 1.49
CA LEU A 298 13.13 13.62 0.32
C LEU A 298 13.91 14.85 -0.15
N GLY A 299 13.77 16.03 0.48
CA GLY A 299 14.45 17.26 0.01
C GLY A 299 13.84 17.85 -1.27
N LEU A 300 12.64 17.41 -1.64
CA LEU A 300 11.86 17.83 -2.80
C LEU A 300 10.84 18.93 -2.47
N GLY A 301 10.90 19.53 -1.27
CA GLY A 301 9.90 20.50 -0.81
C GLY A 301 9.81 21.82 -1.58
N ASN A 302 10.62 22.02 -2.63
CA ASN A 302 10.57 23.19 -3.51
C ASN A 302 9.73 22.86 -4.75
N ASN A 303 8.50 23.40 -4.82
CA ASN A 303 7.59 23.17 -5.94
C ASN A 303 8.19 23.59 -7.28
N ALA A 304 8.98 24.67 -7.38
CA ALA A 304 9.58 25.10 -8.64
C ALA A 304 10.60 24.08 -9.18
N TYR A 305 11.34 23.42 -8.29
CA TYR A 305 12.27 22.35 -8.67
C TYR A 305 11.51 21.12 -9.17
N LEU A 306 10.46 20.72 -8.46
CA LEU A 306 9.60 19.61 -8.88
C LEU A 306 8.90 19.91 -10.21
N GLU A 307 8.36 21.11 -10.39
CA GLU A 307 7.75 21.57 -11.63
C GLU A 307 8.74 21.50 -12.81
N GLU A 308 9.99 21.92 -12.59
CA GLU A 308 11.04 21.82 -13.60
C GLU A 308 11.36 20.36 -13.95
N LEU A 309 11.50 19.48 -12.94
CA LEU A 309 11.71 18.05 -13.17
C LEU A 309 10.55 17.40 -13.92
N VAL A 310 9.31 17.73 -13.55
CA VAL A 310 8.09 17.25 -14.23
C VAL A 310 8.07 17.74 -15.67
N LYS A 311 8.31 19.03 -15.90
CA LYS A 311 8.34 19.65 -17.23
C LYS A 311 9.40 19.02 -18.13
N ASN A 312 10.56 18.72 -17.57
CA ASN A 312 11.68 18.12 -18.28
C ASN A 312 11.63 16.59 -18.30
N GLN A 313 10.62 15.97 -17.67
CA GLN A 313 10.47 14.51 -17.52
C GLN A 313 11.71 13.85 -16.92
N GLN A 314 12.29 14.47 -15.89
CA GLN A 314 13.50 14.01 -15.21
C GLN A 314 13.18 13.42 -13.85
N ALA A 315 13.77 12.27 -13.53
CA ALA A 315 13.69 11.69 -12.20
C ALA A 315 14.56 12.47 -11.20
N PRO A 316 14.14 12.54 -9.93
CA PRO A 316 14.98 13.10 -8.89
C PRO A 316 16.22 12.21 -8.66
N GLN A 317 17.40 12.82 -8.53
CA GLN A 317 18.61 12.07 -8.20
C GLN A 317 18.62 11.69 -6.71
N TRP A 318 18.15 10.48 -6.39
CA TRP A 318 17.95 9.99 -5.02
C TRP A 318 19.16 10.17 -4.09
N GLU A 319 20.38 10.06 -4.60
CA GLU A 319 21.61 10.24 -3.81
C GLU A 319 21.86 11.69 -3.37
N ARG A 320 21.33 12.68 -4.12
CA ARG A 320 21.42 14.10 -3.79
C ARG A 320 20.28 14.57 -2.87
N LEU A 321 19.28 13.73 -2.69
CA LEU A 321 18.10 13.98 -1.88
C LEU A 321 18.35 13.51 -0.45
N THR A 322 18.86 14.40 0.38
CA THR A 322 19.03 14.14 1.82
C THR A 322 18.39 15.25 2.62
N ALA A 323 17.09 15.13 2.87
CA ALA A 323 16.45 15.94 3.91
C ALA A 323 16.31 15.14 5.21
N LYS A 324 15.96 15.84 6.29
CA LYS A 324 15.89 15.32 7.65
C LYS A 324 14.45 15.04 8.06
N GLY A 325 14.32 14.20 9.07
CA GLY A 325 13.13 14.03 9.87
C GLY A 325 12.25 12.85 9.46
N MET A 326 11.09 12.79 10.10
CA MET A 326 10.02 11.82 9.88
C MET A 326 8.71 12.55 9.56
N THR A 327 7.78 11.88 8.87
CA THR A 327 6.40 12.37 8.74
C THR A 327 5.52 11.62 9.74
N VAL A 328 4.81 12.32 10.63
CA VAL A 328 3.93 11.68 11.63
C VAL A 328 2.47 12.01 11.34
N ILE A 329 1.62 10.99 11.28
CA ILE A 329 0.17 11.14 11.13
C ILE A 329 -0.50 10.86 12.48
N VAL A 330 -1.13 11.90 13.02
CA VAL A 330 -1.87 11.84 14.27
C VAL A 330 -3.37 11.85 13.97
N GLY A 331 -4.10 10.86 14.45
CA GLY A 331 -5.54 10.81 14.22
C GLY A 331 -6.23 9.69 14.96
N PRO A 332 -7.54 9.76 15.22
CA PRO A 332 -8.28 8.67 15.85
C PRO A 332 -8.11 7.32 15.15
N ARG A 333 -8.51 6.25 15.84
CA ARG A 333 -8.51 4.89 15.30
C ARG A 333 -9.53 4.79 14.17
N GLY A 334 -9.20 4.08 13.09
CA GLY A 334 -10.13 3.86 11.98
C GLY A 334 -10.46 5.10 11.13
N THR A 335 -9.61 6.14 11.15
CA THR A 335 -9.68 7.27 10.20
C THR A 335 -9.00 6.99 8.86
N GLY A 336 -8.28 5.86 8.74
CA GLY A 336 -7.62 5.46 7.49
C GLY A 336 -6.13 5.80 7.38
N LYS A 337 -5.43 6.04 8.49
CA LYS A 337 -3.99 6.37 8.51
C LYS A 337 -3.12 5.37 7.74
N ASN A 338 -3.21 4.08 8.07
CA ASN A 338 -2.44 3.02 7.41
C ASN A 338 -2.82 2.89 5.93
N LYS A 339 -4.10 3.10 5.60
CA LYS A 339 -4.60 3.08 4.20
C LYS A 339 -4.06 4.24 3.37
N LEU A 340 -3.84 5.41 3.98
CA LEU A 340 -3.21 6.54 3.31
C LEU A 340 -1.75 6.21 2.93
N ALA A 341 -1.01 5.55 3.83
CA ALA A 341 0.35 5.11 3.58
C ALA A 341 0.39 3.97 2.54
N ASP A 342 -0.52 2.99 2.62
CA ASP A 342 -0.69 1.95 1.59
C ASP A 342 -0.91 2.58 0.21
N PHE A 343 -1.88 3.50 0.12
CA PHE A 343 -2.22 4.18 -1.12
C PHE A 343 -1.03 4.96 -1.67
N TYR A 344 -0.30 5.70 -0.84
CA TYR A 344 0.91 6.40 -1.27
C TYR A 344 1.96 5.44 -1.85
N CYS A 345 2.23 4.33 -1.17
CA CYS A 345 3.25 3.37 -1.59
C CYS A 345 2.85 2.64 -2.89
N GLY A 346 1.59 2.23 -3.02
CA GLY A 346 1.07 1.57 -4.22
C GLY A 346 0.94 2.49 -5.43
N GLU A 347 0.75 3.80 -5.21
CA GLU A 347 0.76 4.80 -6.28
C GLU A 347 2.17 5.21 -6.69
N THR A 348 3.10 5.33 -5.74
CA THR A 348 4.49 5.76 -6.01
C THR A 348 5.47 4.61 -6.24
N ASN A 349 4.98 3.37 -6.19
CA ASN A 349 5.77 2.17 -6.41
C ASN A 349 6.94 2.02 -5.42
N ARG A 350 6.63 2.22 -4.14
CA ARG A 350 7.60 2.17 -3.03
C ARG A 350 7.34 0.96 -2.14
N PRO A 351 8.36 0.17 -1.76
CA PRO A 351 8.21 -0.89 -0.77
C PRO A 351 7.78 -0.35 0.59
N LEU A 352 6.80 -0.96 1.23
CA LEU A 352 6.26 -0.55 2.53
C LEU A 352 6.61 -1.56 3.63
N PHE A 353 7.48 -1.17 4.55
CA PHE A 353 7.82 -1.96 5.73
C PHE A 353 7.07 -1.44 6.94
N ARG A 354 6.13 -2.24 7.43
CA ARG A 354 5.45 -1.97 8.71
C ARG A 354 6.21 -2.53 9.90
N TYR A 355 6.28 -1.73 10.96
CA TYR A 355 6.73 -2.13 12.28
C TYR A 355 5.74 -1.62 13.34
N ALA A 356 5.14 -2.54 14.09
CA ALA A 356 4.26 -2.21 15.21
C ALA A 356 5.09 -1.92 16.46
N CYS A 357 5.05 -0.68 16.93
CA CYS A 357 5.69 -0.28 18.16
C CYS A 357 4.89 -0.76 19.37
N SER A 358 5.59 -1.16 20.43
CA SER A 358 4.95 -1.49 21.70
C SER A 358 5.86 -1.15 22.88
N PRO A 359 5.30 -1.01 24.10
CA PRO A 359 6.10 -0.73 25.28
C PRO A 359 7.04 -1.88 25.65
N ASP A 360 6.85 -3.08 25.11
CA ASP A 360 7.66 -4.26 25.45
C ASP A 360 8.89 -4.42 24.54
N LYS A 361 9.07 -3.54 23.55
CA LYS A 361 10.21 -3.61 22.62
C LYS A 361 11.54 -3.25 23.28
N GLU A 362 12.58 -3.96 22.86
CA GLU A 362 13.98 -3.74 23.22
C GLU A 362 14.82 -3.36 21.98
N GLU A 363 16.04 -2.85 22.20
CA GLU A 363 16.92 -2.40 21.10
C GLU A 363 17.30 -3.55 20.14
N ARG A 364 17.38 -4.78 20.65
CA ARG A 364 17.59 -5.97 19.81
C ARG A 364 16.47 -6.18 18.79
N ASP A 365 15.23 -5.83 19.13
CA ASP A 365 14.05 -5.99 18.26
C ASP A 365 14.05 -4.98 17.10
N LEU A 366 14.94 -3.99 17.12
CA LEU A 366 15.11 -3.00 16.05
C LEU A 366 16.31 -3.29 15.14
N THR A 367 17.15 -4.25 15.53
CA THR A 367 18.43 -4.49 14.89
C THR A 367 18.46 -5.87 14.25
N TYR A 368 18.90 -6.89 14.99
CA TYR A 368 19.01 -8.26 14.51
C TYR A 368 18.31 -9.23 15.45
N ASP A 369 17.54 -10.13 14.86
CA ASP A 369 17.11 -11.34 15.53
C ASP A 369 18.25 -12.36 15.54
N VAL A 370 18.24 -13.22 16.56
CA VAL A 370 19.22 -14.30 16.71
C VAL A 370 18.48 -15.61 16.57
N GLU A 371 18.83 -16.38 15.54
CA GLU A 371 18.27 -17.70 15.27
C GLU A 371 19.38 -18.76 15.35
N LEU A 372 19.00 -20.00 15.65
CA LEU A 372 19.88 -21.15 15.51
C LEU A 372 19.55 -21.86 14.20
N SER A 373 20.45 -21.79 13.22
CA SER A 373 20.32 -22.45 11.92
C SER A 373 21.48 -23.45 11.78
N ASP A 374 21.19 -24.72 11.54
CA ASP A 374 22.19 -25.78 11.28
C ASP A 374 23.28 -25.94 12.36
N GLY A 375 22.92 -25.70 13.63
CA GLY A 375 23.85 -25.76 14.76
C GLY A 375 24.74 -24.52 14.91
N GLU A 376 24.52 -23.49 14.08
CA GLU A 376 25.19 -22.20 14.16
C GLU A 376 24.23 -21.09 14.57
N VAL A 377 24.74 -20.13 15.33
CA VAL A 377 23.97 -18.95 15.72
C VAL A 377 24.05 -17.93 14.61
N VAL A 378 22.91 -17.54 14.05
CA VAL A 378 22.80 -16.63 12.92
C VAL A 378 22.10 -15.36 13.36
N ARG A 379 22.59 -14.20 12.89
CA ARG A 379 21.91 -12.92 13.01
C ARG A 379 21.14 -12.62 11.74
N ILE A 380 19.85 -12.33 11.90
CA ILE A 380 18.92 -12.01 10.81
C ILE A 380 18.51 -10.55 10.97
N PRO A 381 18.67 -9.71 9.93
CA PRO A 381 18.25 -8.32 10.02
C PRO A 381 16.74 -8.24 10.25
N THR A 382 16.34 -7.41 11.21
CA THR A 382 14.92 -7.13 11.47
C THR A 382 14.32 -6.33 10.32
N ARG A 383 12.98 -6.29 10.26
CA ARG A 383 12.22 -5.49 9.28
C ARG A 383 12.67 -4.01 9.21
N ILE A 384 13.12 -3.44 10.33
CA ILE A 384 13.60 -2.06 10.38
C ILE A 384 14.91 -1.92 9.63
N LEU A 385 15.90 -2.79 9.89
CA LEU A 385 17.17 -2.73 9.18
C LEU A 385 16.98 -3.02 7.69
N THR A 386 16.16 -4.01 7.34
CA THR A 386 15.81 -4.29 5.95
C THR A 386 15.24 -3.05 5.27
N ALA A 387 14.24 -2.39 5.88
CA ALA A 387 13.65 -1.15 5.34
C ALA A 387 14.66 -0.02 5.15
N VAL A 388 15.56 0.16 6.13
CA VAL A 388 16.62 1.19 6.08
C VAL A 388 17.61 0.91 4.94
N THR A 389 17.87 -0.36 4.61
CA THR A 389 18.81 -0.75 3.55
C THR A 389 18.16 -0.92 2.17
N THR A 390 16.83 -0.92 2.07
CA THR A 390 16.11 -1.04 0.79
C THR A 390 15.89 0.34 0.14
N PRO A 391 16.40 0.58 -1.08
CA PRO A 391 16.18 1.85 -1.79
C PRO A 391 14.70 2.19 -1.92
N ASN A 392 14.38 3.49 -1.84
CA ASN A 392 13.03 4.04 -1.99
C ASN A 392 11.96 3.53 -0.99
N ALA A 393 12.35 2.70 -0.02
CA ALA A 393 11.43 2.10 0.93
C ALA A 393 10.78 3.12 1.86
N VAL A 394 9.56 2.79 2.31
CA VAL A 394 8.83 3.47 3.35
C VAL A 394 8.85 2.59 4.60
N LEU A 395 9.44 3.07 5.69
CA LEU A 395 9.30 2.44 7.01
C LEU A 395 8.15 3.11 7.77
N GLU A 396 7.05 2.38 7.95
CA GLU A 396 5.88 2.77 8.73
C GLU A 396 6.01 2.25 10.17
N LEU A 397 6.10 3.15 11.15
CA LEU A 397 6.11 2.88 12.58
C LEU A 397 4.69 3.10 13.14
N ASP A 398 3.95 2.03 13.36
CA ASP A 398 2.58 2.10 13.92
C ASP A 398 2.62 2.16 15.45
N GLU A 399 1.69 2.91 16.04
CA GLU A 399 1.65 3.22 17.48
C GLU A 399 2.97 3.79 18.02
N LEU A 400 3.58 4.71 17.26
CA LEU A 400 4.91 5.27 17.50
C LEU A 400 5.11 5.82 18.93
N ASN A 401 4.07 6.38 19.51
CA ASN A 401 4.09 6.96 20.85
C ASN A 401 4.16 5.91 21.97
N LEU A 402 3.99 4.62 21.67
CA LEU A 402 4.16 3.54 22.64
C LEU A 402 5.63 3.09 22.80
N LEU A 403 6.55 3.65 22.00
CA LEU A 403 7.98 3.37 22.17
C LEU A 403 8.51 4.01 23.44
N ARG A 404 9.23 3.22 24.25
CA ARG A 404 9.96 3.76 25.40
C ARG A 404 11.01 4.79 24.95
N PRO A 405 11.27 5.86 25.73
CA PRO A 405 12.23 6.90 25.37
C PRO A 405 13.65 6.40 25.05
N ASN A 406 14.11 5.31 25.67
CA ASN A 406 15.41 4.72 25.38
C ASN A 406 15.45 4.03 24.00
N ILE A 407 14.35 3.42 23.58
CA ILE A 407 14.19 2.79 22.27
C ILE A 407 13.99 3.84 21.18
N ALA A 408 13.22 4.89 21.46
CA ALA A 408 13.04 6.04 20.57
C ALA A 408 14.38 6.68 20.13
N LYS A 409 15.38 6.72 21.02
CA LYS A 409 16.71 7.26 20.72
C LYS A 409 17.44 6.53 19.59
N PHE A 410 17.13 5.27 19.34
CA PHE A 410 17.68 4.51 18.20
C PHE A 410 17.41 5.21 16.87
N PHE A 411 16.23 5.82 16.73
CA PHE A 411 15.81 6.47 15.50
C PHE A 411 16.36 7.89 15.32
N ASN A 412 16.95 8.50 16.37
CA ASN A 412 17.43 9.89 16.28
C ASN A 412 18.44 10.08 15.14
N SER A 413 19.43 9.19 15.05
CA SER A 413 20.46 9.24 14.00
C SER A 413 19.92 8.93 12.60
N LEU A 414 18.80 8.18 12.51
CA LEU A 414 18.08 7.94 11.27
C LEU A 414 17.28 9.16 10.80
N PHE A 415 16.70 9.89 11.75
CA PHE A 415 15.88 11.08 11.47
C PHE A 415 16.72 12.36 11.35
N ASP A 416 17.95 12.37 11.86
CA ASP A 416 18.89 13.47 11.69
C ASP A 416 19.58 13.45 10.31
N GLY A 417 20.52 14.38 10.08
CA GLY A 417 21.21 14.52 8.79
C GLY A 417 22.10 13.34 8.40
N ASP A 418 22.53 12.55 9.39
CA ASP A 418 23.43 11.43 9.16
C ASP A 418 22.72 10.25 8.49
N ARG A 419 21.39 10.13 8.66
CA ARG A 419 20.56 9.06 8.07
C ARG A 419 21.21 7.69 8.25
N THR A 420 21.69 7.42 9.47
CA THR A 420 22.58 6.29 9.75
C THR A 420 22.19 5.59 11.05
N VAL A 421 22.20 4.27 11.04
CA VAL A 421 22.14 3.44 12.25
C VAL A 421 23.56 3.15 12.72
N PHE A 422 23.83 3.47 13.98
CA PHE A 422 25.09 3.12 14.63
C PHE A 422 24.87 1.88 15.50
N LEU A 423 25.48 0.78 15.09
CA LEU A 423 25.54 -0.46 15.86
C LEU A 423 26.93 -0.61 16.47
N ASN A 424 27.05 -1.47 17.49
CA ASN A 424 28.32 -1.66 18.18
C ASN A 424 29.45 -2.16 17.25
N ASP A 425 29.10 -2.90 16.20
CA ASP A 425 29.99 -3.58 15.27
C ASP A 425 29.98 -3.00 13.85
N GLN A 426 29.03 -2.13 13.51
CA GLN A 426 28.88 -1.59 12.16
C GLN A 426 28.10 -0.27 12.11
N VAL A 427 28.25 0.44 11.00
CA VAL A 427 27.55 1.69 10.71
C VAL A 427 26.78 1.49 9.42
N ILE A 428 25.44 1.55 9.50
CA ILE A 428 24.54 1.29 8.37
C ILE A 428 23.93 2.61 7.93
N LYS A 429 24.27 3.08 6.73
CA LYS A 429 23.65 4.27 6.14
C LYS A 429 22.34 3.88 5.45
N ALA A 430 21.30 4.69 5.64
CA ALA A 430 20.02 4.50 4.97
C ALA A 430 20.21 4.60 3.45
N ALA A 431 19.53 3.70 2.73
CA ALA A 431 19.54 3.68 1.28
C ALA A 431 18.91 4.95 0.69
N PRO A 432 19.28 5.35 -0.54
CA PRO A 432 18.70 6.51 -1.20
C PRO A 432 17.17 6.41 -1.31
N GLY A 433 16.50 7.53 -1.07
CA GLY A 433 15.05 7.63 -1.21
C GLY A 433 14.23 6.98 -0.08
N VAL A 434 14.86 6.45 0.97
CA VAL A 434 14.16 5.90 2.14
C VAL A 434 13.44 7.01 2.91
N VAL A 435 12.17 6.75 3.23
CA VAL A 435 11.30 7.66 3.98
C VAL A 435 10.72 6.97 5.21
N PHE A 436 10.49 7.76 6.25
CA PHE A 436 10.00 7.31 7.55
C PHE A 436 8.63 7.93 7.83
N VAL A 437 7.67 7.09 8.18
CA VAL A 437 6.29 7.47 8.47
C VAL A 437 5.92 6.93 9.85
N GLY A 438 5.51 7.81 10.76
CA GLY A 438 5.00 7.44 12.08
C GLY A 438 3.48 7.57 12.14
N LEU A 439 2.79 6.59 12.70
CA LEU A 439 1.34 6.66 12.94
C LEU A 439 1.09 6.64 14.45
N MET A 440 0.19 7.52 14.92
CA MET A 440 -0.23 7.49 16.32
C MET A 440 -1.67 7.97 16.48
N ASN A 441 -2.27 7.58 17.60
CA ASN A 441 -3.54 8.13 18.04
C ASN A 441 -3.28 9.39 18.89
N PRO A 442 -4.18 10.39 18.91
CA PRO A 442 -4.06 11.56 19.76
C PRO A 442 -3.95 11.15 21.24
N ALA A 443 -3.05 11.80 21.97
CA ALA A 443 -2.87 11.62 23.40
C ALA A 443 -3.99 12.34 24.18
N GLU A 444 -5.23 11.87 24.03
CA GLU A 444 -6.39 12.36 24.77
C GLU A 444 -6.78 11.32 25.84
N TYR A 445 -5.85 11.15 26.80
CA TYR A 445 -5.76 10.41 28.10
C TYR A 445 -6.98 9.57 28.61
N ASP A 446 -6.91 8.43 29.32
CA ASP A 446 -5.88 7.63 30.04
C ASP A 446 -5.10 6.62 29.16
N GLY A 447 -3.79 6.51 29.39
CA GLY A 447 -2.97 5.38 28.90
C GLY A 447 -2.34 5.53 27.51
N VAL A 448 -2.36 6.74 26.92
CA VAL A 448 -1.69 7.07 25.65
C VAL A 448 -0.65 8.15 25.94
N GLU A 449 0.63 7.84 25.73
CA GLU A 449 1.74 8.77 25.97
C GLU A 449 1.86 9.79 24.83
N ASP A 450 2.34 11.00 25.15
CA ASP A 450 2.76 11.96 24.14
C ASP A 450 3.92 11.39 23.32
N LEU A 451 4.11 11.93 22.11
CA LEU A 451 5.26 11.55 21.30
C LEU A 451 6.56 11.89 22.08
N PRO A 452 7.54 10.98 22.14
CA PRO A 452 8.81 11.29 22.80
C PRO A 452 9.44 12.56 22.20
N GLU A 453 9.86 13.50 23.04
CA GLU A 453 10.42 14.81 22.64
C GLU A 453 11.52 14.67 21.57
N THR A 454 12.35 13.63 21.69
CA THR A 454 13.43 13.36 20.73
C THR A 454 12.93 13.09 19.31
N ILE A 455 11.76 12.48 19.18
CA ILE A 455 11.11 12.18 17.91
C ILE A 455 10.30 13.40 17.44
N ASP A 456 9.61 14.08 18.36
CA ASP A 456 8.76 15.25 18.08
C ASP A 456 9.54 16.37 17.37
N ASP A 457 10.69 16.76 17.91
CA ASP A 457 11.57 17.79 17.33
C ASP A 457 12.08 17.47 15.92
N ARG A 458 12.03 16.19 15.53
CA ARG A 458 12.51 15.66 14.25
C ARG A 458 11.36 15.25 13.34
N SER A 459 10.11 15.54 13.72
CA SER A 459 8.92 15.09 13.01
C SER A 459 8.16 16.26 12.38
N ASN A 460 7.70 16.06 11.15
CA ASN A 460 6.67 16.88 10.55
C ASN A 460 5.32 16.23 10.87
N ILE A 461 4.55 16.85 11.76
CA ILE A 461 3.27 16.30 12.21
C ILE A 461 2.13 16.79 11.31
N MET A 462 1.29 15.85 10.90
CA MET A 462 -0.01 16.13 10.32
C MET A 462 -1.13 15.50 11.14
N THR A 463 -2.30 16.12 11.10
CA THR A 463 -3.51 15.58 11.72
C THR A 463 -4.44 14.98 10.68
N MET A 464 -5.02 13.83 11.00
CA MET A 464 -5.96 13.11 10.14
C MET A 464 -7.15 12.60 10.97
N GLY A 465 -8.14 13.47 11.12
CA GLY A 465 -9.43 13.14 11.72
C GLY A 465 -10.36 12.42 10.74
N TYR A 466 -11.58 12.15 11.22
CA TYR A 466 -12.69 11.76 10.35
C TYR A 466 -13.06 12.91 9.40
N PRO A 467 -13.63 12.62 8.20
CA PRO A 467 -14.19 13.66 7.36
C PRO A 467 -15.23 14.48 8.15
N PRO A 468 -15.11 15.81 8.17
CA PRO A 468 -15.98 16.64 9.00
C PRO A 468 -17.40 16.61 8.45
N PHE A 469 -18.41 16.26 9.24
CA PHE A 469 -19.80 16.19 8.75
C PHE A 469 -20.36 17.57 8.33
N ARG A 470 -19.87 18.64 8.95
CA ARG A 470 -20.27 20.02 8.63
C ARG A 470 -19.04 20.87 8.34
N LYS A 471 -19.22 21.86 7.46
CA LYS A 471 -18.19 22.84 7.14
C LYS A 471 -18.82 24.20 6.87
N ILE A 472 -18.14 25.26 7.30
CA ILE A 472 -18.48 26.63 6.90
C ILE A 472 -17.93 26.87 5.50
N ASP A 473 -18.81 27.21 4.57
CA ASP A 473 -18.41 27.63 3.23
C ASP A 473 -17.68 28.98 3.30
N ALA A 474 -16.44 29.02 2.83
CA ALA A 474 -15.59 30.22 2.92
C ALA A 474 -16.14 31.39 2.09
N THR A 475 -16.94 31.12 1.06
CA THR A 475 -17.48 32.14 0.15
C THR A 475 -18.79 32.70 0.67
N THR A 476 -19.70 31.83 1.14
CA THR A 476 -21.04 32.25 1.56
C THR A 476 -21.17 32.44 3.07
N ASN A 477 -20.16 32.03 3.85
CA ASN A 477 -20.16 31.99 5.31
C ASN A 477 -21.38 31.23 5.89
N ARG A 478 -21.87 30.22 5.16
CA ARG A 478 -22.99 29.36 5.57
C ARG A 478 -22.46 27.99 5.91
N GLU A 479 -23.03 27.37 6.93
CA GLU A 479 -22.77 25.97 7.24
C GLU A 479 -23.42 25.08 6.16
N LYS A 480 -22.69 24.05 5.71
CA LYS A 480 -23.18 23.00 4.82
C LYS A 480 -22.77 21.63 5.31
N PHE A 481 -23.55 20.62 4.97
CA PHE A 481 -23.22 19.22 5.20
C PHE A 481 -22.27 18.73 4.12
N THR A 482 -21.17 18.11 4.54
CA THR A 482 -20.19 17.55 3.61
C THR A 482 -20.65 16.18 3.12
N TYR A 483 -20.16 15.78 1.96
CA TYR A 483 -20.50 14.50 1.32
C TYR A 483 -19.39 13.46 1.44
N ASP A 484 -18.24 13.78 2.05
CA ASP A 484 -17.05 12.93 2.04
C ASP A 484 -17.30 11.53 2.64
N GLU A 485 -17.81 11.44 3.87
CA GLU A 485 -18.13 10.13 4.45
C GLU A 485 -19.28 9.45 3.70
N ALA A 486 -20.29 10.21 3.27
CA ALA A 486 -21.41 9.68 2.50
C ALA A 486 -20.99 9.08 1.15
N LEU A 487 -19.96 9.62 0.49
CA LEU A 487 -19.37 9.06 -0.73
C LEU A 487 -18.76 7.69 -0.50
N ILE A 488 -18.18 7.46 0.69
CA ILE A 488 -17.62 6.16 1.08
C ILE A 488 -18.77 5.17 1.35
N LEU A 489 -19.82 5.64 2.04
CA LEU A 489 -20.99 4.81 2.35
C LEU A 489 -21.78 4.42 1.10
N LYS A 490 -21.89 5.32 0.13
CA LYS A 490 -22.58 5.13 -1.15
C LYS A 490 -22.18 3.83 -1.85
N ASP A 491 -20.89 3.49 -1.87
CA ASP A 491 -20.39 2.30 -2.58
C ASP A 491 -20.85 0.98 -1.94
N ASN A 492 -21.33 1.06 -0.69
CA ASN A 492 -21.92 -0.05 0.05
C ASN A 492 -23.46 -0.12 -0.07
N ILE A 493 -24.08 0.77 -0.85
CA ILE A 493 -25.52 0.78 -1.12
C ILE A 493 -25.81 0.32 -2.55
N SER A 494 -26.47 -0.83 -2.70
CA SER A 494 -26.76 -1.44 -4.01
C SER A 494 -27.49 -0.48 -4.96
N SER A 495 -28.50 0.24 -4.47
CA SER A 495 -29.31 1.17 -5.28
C SER A 495 -28.59 2.46 -5.69
N LEU A 496 -27.37 2.70 -5.20
CA LEU A 496 -26.57 3.89 -5.56
C LEU A 496 -25.33 3.55 -6.40
N LYS A 497 -25.08 2.28 -6.70
CA LYS A 497 -23.88 1.82 -7.42
C LYS A 497 -23.74 2.45 -8.81
N ASP A 498 -24.86 2.67 -9.49
CA ASP A 498 -24.88 3.21 -10.85
C ASP A 498 -24.74 4.74 -10.90
N LEU A 499 -24.89 5.43 -9.77
CA LEU A 499 -24.58 6.86 -9.74
C LEU A 499 -23.06 7.03 -9.77
N SER A 500 -22.55 7.88 -10.66
CA SER A 500 -21.17 8.36 -10.56
C SER A 500 -20.97 9.21 -9.30
N ASP A 501 -19.72 9.42 -8.87
CA ASP A 501 -19.43 10.28 -7.73
C ASP A 501 -19.83 11.73 -7.98
N GLU A 502 -19.64 12.23 -9.20
CA GLU A 502 -20.06 13.59 -9.58
C GLU A 502 -21.59 13.75 -9.51
N GLN A 503 -22.34 12.77 -10.01
CA GLN A 503 -23.80 12.78 -9.90
C GLN A 503 -24.26 12.69 -8.45
N PHE A 504 -23.60 11.86 -7.62
CA PHE A 504 -23.93 11.76 -6.20
C PHE A 504 -23.66 13.08 -5.45
N ILE A 505 -22.53 13.75 -5.72
CA ILE A 505 -22.21 15.06 -5.12
C ILE A 505 -23.29 16.09 -5.49
N LYS A 506 -23.65 16.18 -6.78
CA LYS A 506 -24.72 17.06 -7.24
C LYS A 506 -26.06 16.73 -6.58
N ALA A 507 -26.39 15.45 -6.45
CA ALA A 507 -27.60 14.99 -5.77
C ALA A 507 -27.58 15.32 -4.26
N TRP A 508 -26.44 15.15 -3.59
CA TRP A 508 -26.26 15.51 -2.19
C TRP A 508 -26.46 17.00 -1.96
N ASP A 509 -25.81 17.84 -2.77
CA ASP A 509 -25.95 19.29 -2.67
C ASP A 509 -27.40 19.74 -2.84
N TYR A 510 -28.12 19.15 -3.79
CA TYR A 510 -29.54 19.45 -4.00
C TYR A 510 -30.43 18.91 -2.87
N VAL A 511 -30.31 17.63 -2.51
CA VAL A 511 -31.22 16.95 -1.58
C VAL A 511 -30.95 17.32 -0.12
N VAL A 512 -29.68 17.44 0.27
CA VAL A 512 -29.25 17.65 1.66
C VAL A 512 -28.99 19.12 1.95
N ASN A 513 -28.23 19.80 1.09
CA ASN A 513 -27.84 21.19 1.31
C ASN A 513 -28.86 22.20 0.72
N GLY A 514 -29.77 21.76 -0.15
CA GLY A 514 -30.73 22.64 -0.83
C GLY A 514 -30.07 23.65 -1.79
N ILE A 515 -28.89 23.30 -2.33
CA ILE A 515 -28.10 24.13 -3.23
C ILE A 515 -27.85 23.40 -4.55
N GLY A 516 -27.51 24.15 -5.60
CA GLY A 516 -27.26 23.59 -6.93
C GLY A 516 -28.51 23.48 -7.80
N ALA A 517 -28.33 22.96 -9.01
CA ALA A 517 -29.41 22.80 -9.98
C ALA A 517 -30.39 21.70 -9.56
N GLN A 518 -31.66 21.84 -9.94
CA GLN A 518 -32.65 20.79 -9.74
C GLN A 518 -32.30 19.56 -10.59
N ILE A 519 -32.26 18.40 -9.95
CA ILE A 519 -31.94 17.12 -10.59
C ILE A 519 -33.15 16.21 -10.47
N SER A 520 -33.53 15.56 -11.57
CA SER A 520 -34.56 14.52 -11.55
C SER A 520 -33.97 13.26 -10.95
N LEU A 521 -34.38 12.92 -9.72
CA LEU A 521 -33.94 11.74 -8.99
C LEU A 521 -35.16 10.89 -8.62
N ASP A 522 -34.97 9.57 -8.58
CA ASP A 522 -35.98 8.66 -8.04
C ASP A 522 -36.25 9.00 -6.55
N THR A 523 -37.51 8.85 -6.14
CA THR A 523 -37.96 9.01 -4.76
C THR A 523 -37.17 8.11 -3.81
N ASN A 524 -36.84 6.89 -4.24
CA ASN A 524 -36.01 5.97 -3.45
C ASN A 524 -34.59 6.51 -3.27
N VAL A 525 -33.96 7.03 -4.33
CA VAL A 525 -32.62 7.63 -4.26
C VAL A 525 -32.61 8.84 -3.32
N ILE A 526 -33.62 9.71 -3.40
CA ILE A 526 -33.77 10.86 -2.49
C ILE A 526 -33.87 10.38 -1.03
N LYS A 527 -34.68 9.35 -0.76
CA LYS A 527 -34.83 8.76 0.57
C LYS A 527 -33.51 8.20 1.09
N ILE A 528 -32.81 7.41 0.28
CA ILE A 528 -31.52 6.82 0.62
C ILE A 528 -30.48 7.90 0.94
N ILE A 529 -30.39 8.96 0.13
CA ILE A 529 -29.43 10.06 0.38
C ILE A 529 -29.72 10.75 1.72
N LYS A 530 -31.00 10.97 2.06
CA LYS A 530 -31.39 11.52 3.37
C LYS A 530 -31.04 10.58 4.52
N ASP A 531 -31.26 9.28 4.34
CA ASP A 531 -30.90 8.27 5.33
C ASP A 531 -29.37 8.18 5.50
N LEU A 532 -28.58 8.25 4.42
CA LEU A 532 -27.11 8.34 4.51
C LEU A 532 -26.67 9.58 5.28
N LYS A 533 -27.28 10.76 5.03
CA LYS A 533 -27.04 11.95 5.86
C LYS A 533 -27.33 11.69 7.34
N ASN A 534 -28.41 10.97 7.66
CA ASN A 534 -28.75 10.64 9.05
C ASN A 534 -27.76 9.63 9.66
N ILE A 535 -27.30 8.62 8.91
CA ILE A 535 -26.24 7.70 9.35
C ILE A 535 -24.98 8.49 9.72
N VAL A 536 -24.49 9.34 8.81
CA VAL A 536 -23.29 10.15 9.04
C VAL A 536 -23.50 11.11 10.23
N ALA A 537 -24.69 11.70 10.38
CA ALA A 537 -24.99 12.58 11.49
C ALA A 537 -24.97 11.87 12.85
N ILE A 538 -25.53 10.66 12.93
CA ILE A 538 -25.50 9.84 14.15
C ILE A 538 -24.05 9.48 14.49
N VAL A 539 -23.30 9.04 13.50
CA VAL A 539 -21.88 8.66 13.66
C VAL A 539 -21.03 9.85 14.11
N ASP A 540 -21.19 11.02 13.48
CA ASP A 540 -20.52 12.26 13.88
C ASP A 540 -20.87 12.65 15.33
N ARG A 541 -22.15 12.52 15.71
CA ARG A 541 -22.59 12.77 17.10
C ARG A 541 -21.93 11.81 18.09
N THR A 542 -21.78 10.53 17.76
CA THR A 542 -21.06 9.58 18.63
C THR A 542 -19.60 9.98 18.83
N ARG A 543 -18.92 10.43 17.77
CA ARG A 543 -17.52 10.88 17.83
C ARG A 543 -17.39 12.12 18.72
N GLN A 544 -18.29 13.09 18.56
CA GLN A 544 -18.34 14.28 19.42
C GLN A 544 -18.58 13.95 20.90
N VAL A 545 -19.47 13.00 21.21
CA VAL A 545 -19.75 12.59 22.59
C VAL A 545 -18.54 11.89 23.21
N VAL A 546 -17.86 11.03 22.46
CA VAL A 546 -16.62 10.38 22.91
C VAL A 546 -15.50 11.39 23.12
N GLU A 547 -15.33 12.33 22.20
CA GLU A 547 -14.35 13.43 22.33
C GLU A 547 -14.67 14.32 23.55
N ALA A 548 -15.95 14.66 23.76
CA ALA A 548 -16.38 15.44 24.93
C ALA A 548 -16.14 14.68 26.24
N TYR A 549 -16.35 13.37 26.25
CA TYR A 549 -16.04 12.51 27.39
C TYR A 549 -14.53 12.46 27.68
N LYS A 550 -13.71 12.20 26.65
CA LYS A 550 -12.24 12.15 26.77
C LYS A 550 -11.64 13.47 27.25
N SER A 551 -12.13 14.59 26.69
CA SER A 551 -11.71 15.95 27.07
C SER A 551 -12.30 16.43 28.39
N ARG A 552 -13.15 15.64 29.07
CA ARG A 552 -13.88 16.00 30.30
C ARG A 552 -14.74 17.26 30.16
N THR A 553 -15.19 17.56 28.95
CA THR A 553 -16.08 18.68 28.65
C THR A 553 -17.56 18.26 28.61
N GLY A 554 -17.83 16.96 28.45
CA GLY A 554 -19.16 16.38 28.44
C GLY A 554 -19.44 15.49 29.67
N GLU A 555 -20.71 15.42 30.07
CA GLU A 555 -21.17 14.60 31.20
C GLU A 555 -21.50 13.15 30.79
N THR A 556 -21.78 12.92 29.50
CA THR A 556 -22.13 11.60 28.96
C THR A 556 -20.89 10.72 28.83
N ARG A 557 -20.90 9.56 29.50
CA ARG A 557 -19.82 8.57 29.38
C ARG A 557 -20.00 7.71 28.13
N MET A 558 -19.06 7.83 27.19
CA MET A 558 -18.96 6.96 26.01
C MET A 558 -17.48 6.69 25.70
N GLU A 559 -17.05 5.43 25.76
CA GLU A 559 -15.65 5.04 25.60
C GLU A 559 -15.28 4.75 24.14
N ARG A 560 -16.24 4.26 23.35
CA ARG A 560 -16.04 3.84 21.95
C ARG A 560 -16.87 4.67 20.99
N ASP A 561 -16.20 5.26 19.99
CA ASP A 561 -16.81 5.96 18.87
C ASP A 561 -17.13 4.99 17.71
N ILE A 562 -17.91 5.46 16.74
CA ILE A 562 -18.11 4.74 15.47
C ILE A 562 -17.07 5.23 14.45
N SER A 563 -16.12 4.36 14.11
CA SER A 563 -15.10 4.62 13.09
C SER A 563 -15.67 4.61 11.67
N LEU A 564 -14.85 4.90 10.64
CA LEU A 564 -15.28 4.81 9.23
C LEU A 564 -15.64 3.37 8.82
N ARG A 565 -14.87 2.40 9.30
CA ARG A 565 -15.24 0.98 9.15
C ARG A 565 -16.64 0.75 9.70
N GLY A 566 -16.93 1.40 10.83
CA GLY A 566 -18.17 1.17 11.48
C GLY A 566 -19.39 1.78 10.79
N SER A 567 -19.24 2.98 10.21
CA SER A 567 -20.29 3.58 9.38
C SER A 567 -20.49 2.82 8.08
N ILE A 568 -19.42 2.24 7.50
CA ILE A 568 -19.50 1.32 6.35
C ILE A 568 -20.35 0.10 6.72
N ASP A 569 -20.12 -0.53 7.87
CA ASP A 569 -20.89 -1.70 8.30
C ASP A 569 -22.39 -1.36 8.48
N ALA A 570 -22.70 -0.17 9.02
CA ALA A 570 -24.08 0.30 9.14
C ALA A 570 -24.73 0.57 7.78
N ALA A 571 -23.99 1.16 6.83
CA ALA A 571 -24.47 1.38 5.47
C ALA A 571 -24.72 0.04 4.73
N ARG A 572 -23.82 -0.93 4.91
CA ARG A 572 -23.99 -2.27 4.37
C ARG A 572 -25.23 -2.95 4.95
N PHE A 573 -25.41 -2.93 6.26
CA PHE A 573 -26.62 -3.45 6.91
C PHE A 573 -27.89 -2.76 6.39
N TYR A 574 -27.86 -1.44 6.23
CA TYR A 574 -28.95 -0.66 5.64
C TYR A 574 -29.27 -1.13 4.20
N SER A 575 -28.24 -1.43 3.41
CA SER A 575 -28.38 -1.94 2.03
C SER A 575 -28.92 -3.35 1.97
N GLU A 576 -28.36 -4.28 2.73
CA GLU A 576 -28.71 -5.70 2.72
C GLU A 576 -30.15 -5.95 3.16
N ASN A 577 -30.68 -5.10 4.05
CA ASN A 577 -32.04 -5.20 4.56
C ASN A 577 -33.05 -4.30 3.83
N HIS A 578 -32.64 -3.63 2.74
CA HIS A 578 -33.48 -2.74 1.94
C HIS A 578 -34.31 -1.76 2.78
N LEU A 579 -33.67 -1.11 3.76
CA LEU A 579 -34.40 -0.34 4.78
C LEU A 579 -35.14 0.89 4.22
N TRP A 580 -34.83 1.33 2.99
CA TRP A 580 -35.59 2.36 2.29
C TRP A 580 -36.99 1.89 1.84
N GLU A 581 -37.24 0.59 1.76
CA GLU A 581 -38.53 0.00 1.37
C GLU A 581 -39.20 -0.76 2.51
N ALA A 582 -38.44 -1.14 3.54
CA ALA A 582 -38.94 -1.94 4.64
C ALA A 582 -40.00 -1.22 5.50
N ASP A 583 -41.01 -1.98 5.93
CA ASP A 583 -41.86 -1.58 7.05
C ASP A 583 -41.10 -1.78 8.36
N LEU A 584 -40.47 -0.71 8.83
CA LEU A 584 -39.68 -0.73 10.06
C LEU A 584 -40.48 -1.18 11.28
N SER A 585 -41.80 -1.00 11.30
CA SER A 585 -42.64 -1.45 12.43
C SER A 585 -42.72 -2.98 12.56
N SER A 586 -42.42 -3.69 11.47
CA SER A 586 -42.37 -5.15 11.42
C SER A 586 -40.98 -5.72 11.72
N MET A 587 -39.96 -4.87 11.82
CA MET A 587 -38.57 -5.29 12.00
C MET A 587 -38.26 -5.71 13.45
N PRO A 588 -37.53 -6.82 13.67
CA PRO A 588 -37.14 -7.26 15.00
C PRO A 588 -36.32 -6.19 15.74
N ASN A 589 -36.60 -5.99 17.03
CA ASN A 589 -35.92 -4.99 17.89
C ASN A 589 -36.09 -3.52 17.46
N TRP A 590 -36.95 -3.22 16.49
CA TRP A 590 -37.27 -1.83 16.14
C TRP A 590 -38.01 -1.14 17.27
N LYS A 591 -37.69 0.13 17.50
CA LYS A 591 -38.39 0.98 18.48
C LYS A 591 -39.25 1.98 17.73
N ALA A 592 -40.49 2.15 18.22
CA ALA A 592 -41.44 3.09 17.66
C ALA A 592 -40.83 4.51 17.55
N GLY A 593 -40.84 5.06 16.34
CA GLY A 593 -40.30 6.39 16.04
C GLY A 593 -38.87 6.41 15.48
N TRP A 594 -38.18 5.26 15.41
CA TRP A 594 -36.88 5.19 14.74
C TRP A 594 -37.02 5.19 13.22
N ASN A 595 -36.20 6.00 12.56
CA ASN A 595 -36.00 5.97 11.11
C ASN A 595 -35.03 4.84 10.70
N ALA A 596 -34.90 4.64 9.39
CA ALA A 596 -34.10 3.55 8.83
C ALA A 596 -32.60 3.67 9.20
N ALA A 597 -32.06 4.89 9.24
CA ALA A 597 -30.67 5.16 9.65
C ALA A 597 -30.41 4.81 11.12
N GLN A 598 -31.31 5.24 12.03
CA GLN A 598 -31.25 4.92 13.45
C GLN A 598 -31.33 3.41 13.68
N TYR A 599 -32.23 2.74 12.96
CA TYR A 599 -32.36 1.28 13.04
C TYR A 599 -31.09 0.56 12.56
N ALA A 600 -30.52 0.97 11.41
CA ALA A 600 -29.29 0.38 10.90
C ALA A 600 -28.15 0.48 11.90
N ILE A 601 -27.89 1.69 12.42
CA ILE A 601 -26.85 1.94 13.41
C ILE A 601 -27.11 1.15 14.70
N ALA A 602 -28.37 1.10 15.17
CA ALA A 602 -28.74 0.36 16.36
C ALA A 602 -28.45 -1.14 16.22
N MET A 603 -28.77 -1.73 15.07
CA MET A 603 -28.56 -3.15 14.82
C MET A 603 -27.08 -3.52 14.65
N THR A 604 -26.24 -2.58 14.19
CA THR A 604 -24.80 -2.81 14.08
C THR A 604 -24.04 -2.55 15.38
N TYR A 605 -24.45 -1.56 16.19
CA TYR A 605 -23.64 -1.04 17.31
C TYR A 605 -24.24 -1.19 18.70
N LEU A 606 -25.55 -1.39 18.86
CA LEU A 606 -26.08 -1.67 20.19
C LEU A 606 -25.70 -3.11 20.57
N PRO A 607 -24.95 -3.32 21.66
CA PRO A 607 -24.59 -4.67 22.06
C PRO A 607 -25.84 -5.49 22.35
N HIS A 608 -25.93 -6.68 21.74
CA HIS A 608 -27.02 -7.64 21.95
C HIS A 608 -26.95 -8.34 23.32
N THR A 609 -25.95 -8.05 24.15
CA THR A 609 -25.73 -8.73 25.43
C THR A 609 -25.59 -7.73 26.59
N ASP A 610 -26.48 -7.83 27.57
CA ASP A 610 -26.48 -7.01 28.80
C ASP A 610 -25.41 -7.42 29.83
N THR A 611 -24.54 -8.38 29.49
CA THR A 611 -23.63 -9.04 30.43
C THR A 611 -22.35 -8.24 30.76
N TYR A 612 -22.03 -7.20 30.00
CA TYR A 612 -20.85 -6.36 30.26
C TYR A 612 -21.24 -5.02 30.90
N ARG A 613 -20.98 -4.85 32.21
CA ARG A 613 -21.13 -3.54 32.90
C ARG A 613 -20.39 -2.39 32.21
N ARG A 614 -19.26 -2.68 31.53
CA ARG A 614 -18.50 -1.69 30.74
C ARG A 614 -19.23 -1.25 29.46
N GLY A 615 -20.04 -2.12 28.84
CA GLY A 615 -20.81 -1.79 27.63
C GLY A 615 -22.17 -1.14 27.90
N LYS A 616 -22.65 -1.16 29.15
CA LYS A 616 -23.94 -0.56 29.50
C LYS A 616 -23.94 0.97 29.35
N ALA A 617 -22.88 1.64 29.77
CA ALA A 617 -22.76 3.10 29.64
C ALA A 617 -22.75 3.52 28.16
N ASP A 618 -21.93 2.86 27.34
CA ASP A 618 -21.90 3.10 25.89
C ASP A 618 -23.25 2.81 25.23
N LYS A 619 -23.94 1.72 25.63
CA LYS A 619 -25.30 1.40 25.17
C LYS A 619 -26.31 2.49 25.54
N ASP A 620 -26.29 2.98 26.78
CA ASP A 620 -27.20 4.01 27.26
C ASP A 620 -26.93 5.36 26.55
N ALA A 621 -25.66 5.72 26.37
CA ALA A 621 -25.25 6.90 25.60
C ALA A 621 -25.69 6.80 24.14
N MET A 622 -25.47 5.64 23.52
CA MET A 622 -25.89 5.39 22.13
C MET A 622 -27.42 5.46 21.99
N MET A 623 -28.15 4.89 22.94
CA MET A 623 -29.61 4.98 23.01
C MET A 623 -30.11 6.43 23.14
N LEU A 624 -29.40 7.26 23.90
CA LEU A 624 -29.70 8.68 24.03
C LEU A 624 -29.49 9.41 22.69
N ILE A 625 -28.34 9.20 22.05
CA ILE A 625 -28.02 9.79 20.73
C ILE A 625 -29.07 9.40 19.69
N LEU A 626 -29.48 8.12 19.66
CA LEU A 626 -30.54 7.66 18.77
C LEU A 626 -31.89 8.29 19.09
N ALA A 627 -32.18 8.63 20.34
CA ALA A 627 -33.45 9.24 20.76
C ALA A 627 -33.51 10.76 20.53
N GLU A 628 -32.36 11.46 20.45
CA GLU A 628 -32.29 12.92 20.24
C GLU A 628 -32.93 13.39 18.92
N GLY A 629 -33.16 12.50 17.94
CA GLY A 629 -33.86 12.80 16.70
C GLY A 629 -33.08 13.82 15.84
N ILE A 630 -32.01 13.34 15.20
CA ILE A 630 -31.00 14.17 14.50
C ILE A 630 -31.49 14.79 13.20
#